data_AF-A0A5D6YAT1-F1
#
_entry.id   AF-A0A5D6YAT1-F1
#
_cell.length_a   1.000
_cell.length_b   1.000
_cell.length_c   1.000
_cell.angle_alpha   90.00
_cell.angle_beta   90.00
_cell.angle_gamma   90.00
#
_symmetry.space_group_name_H-M   'P 1'
#
loop_
_entity.id
_entity.type
_entity.pdbx_description
1 polymer ?
#
loop_
_entity_poly.entity_id
_entity_poly.type
_entity_poly.pdbx_seq_one_letter_code
_entity_poly.pdbx_strand_id
1 'polypeptide(L)'
;MHVGGLEMRGALAVLALAIAHSAAPTDAQCSVPDKTLTFKCDASCKEYSPCWRKAPTDSTVCSYECYNMYFADPTKSAFTFLVPFREADAKTSDMSSSIFKDNDRLAAIDTLVLPSATTKVSIIGGSYLKTNYVRGRVVTVTLASDLVAKYRQVTDVYLANIDLTTAVEALTAMLPLSIKTLTLNNDLLKDVPLDVAEFTALQELYVRVYVTLTNNYITTVDASMAIDTVSTLYVERL
;
A
#
# COMPACT_ATOMS: atom_id res chain seq x y z
N MET A 1 -69.67 42.25 -54.55
CA MET A 1 -70.26 41.87 -53.24
C MET A 1 -69.65 40.55 -52.81
N HIS A 2 -69.31 40.43 -51.52
CA HIS A 2 -68.57 39.34 -50.84
C HIS A 2 -68.66 37.94 -51.47
N VAL A 3 -67.53 37.23 -51.53
CA VAL A 3 -67.09 36.03 -50.74
C VAL A 3 -65.60 35.83 -51.15
N GLY A 4 -64.55 35.66 -50.32
CA GLY A 4 -64.36 34.88 -49.10
C GLY A 4 -63.54 33.61 -49.43
N GLY A 5 -62.42 33.34 -48.72
CA GLY A 5 -61.69 32.06 -48.81
C GLY A 5 -60.16 32.22 -48.93
N LEU A 6 -59.43 32.52 -47.85
CA LEU A 6 -58.87 31.61 -46.83
C LEU A 6 -57.50 31.03 -47.23
N GLU A 7 -56.47 31.46 -46.49
CA GLU A 7 -55.09 30.98 -46.55
C GLU A 7 -54.98 29.48 -46.28
N MET A 8 -53.97 28.83 -46.87
CA MET A 8 -53.32 27.69 -46.22
C MET A 8 -51.84 27.63 -46.60
N ARG A 9 -51.02 28.24 -45.76
CA ARG A 9 -49.56 28.05 -45.74
C ARG A 9 -49.27 26.60 -45.34
N GLY A 10 -48.71 25.82 -46.25
CA GLY A 10 -48.22 24.47 -45.96
C GLY A 10 -46.98 24.53 -45.08
N ALA A 11 -47.12 24.26 -43.79
CA ALA A 11 -46.01 24.01 -42.88
C ALA A 11 -45.61 22.53 -43.00
N LEU A 12 -44.41 22.26 -43.52
CA LEU A 12 -43.76 20.95 -43.37
C LEU A 12 -43.38 20.77 -41.90
N ALA A 13 -44.09 19.89 -41.19
CA ALA A 13 -43.67 19.41 -39.89
C ALA A 13 -42.60 18.33 -40.07
N VAL A 14 -41.33 18.68 -39.78
CA VAL A 14 -40.24 17.69 -39.65
C VAL A 14 -40.40 17.01 -38.31
N LEU A 15 -40.87 15.76 -38.34
CA LEU A 15 -40.96 14.89 -37.16
C LEU A 15 -39.53 14.44 -36.78
N ALA A 16 -38.90 15.15 -35.85
CA ALA A 16 -37.64 14.73 -35.26
C ALA A 16 -37.89 13.57 -34.28
N LEU A 17 -37.51 12.36 -34.70
CA LEU A 17 -37.55 11.17 -33.85
C LEU A 17 -36.44 11.29 -32.79
N ALA A 18 -36.81 11.63 -31.55
CA ALA A 18 -35.88 11.63 -30.43
C ALA A 18 -35.52 10.17 -30.09
N ILE A 19 -34.35 9.72 -30.54
CA ILE A 19 -33.77 8.46 -30.10
C ILE A 19 -33.30 8.66 -28.65
N ALA A 20 -34.13 8.25 -27.69
CA ALA A 20 -33.74 8.15 -26.30
C ALA A 20 -32.58 7.15 -26.21
N HIS A 21 -31.35 7.67 -26.11
CA HIS A 21 -30.20 6.88 -25.70
C HIS A 21 -30.46 6.46 -24.25
N SER A 22 -30.91 5.23 -24.08
CA SER A 22 -30.90 4.56 -22.79
C SER A 22 -29.43 4.37 -22.42
N ALA A 23 -28.92 5.26 -21.56
CA ALA A 23 -27.66 5.01 -20.87
C ALA A 23 -27.85 3.71 -20.08
N ALA A 24 -27.11 2.67 -20.46
CA ALA A 24 -27.03 1.47 -19.64
C ALA A 24 -26.57 1.89 -18.24
N PRO A 25 -27.13 1.30 -17.16
CA PRO A 25 -26.62 1.54 -15.82
C PRO A 25 -25.14 1.16 -15.84
N THR A 26 -24.26 2.11 -15.54
CA THR A 26 -22.87 1.80 -15.23
C THR A 26 -22.89 0.91 -14.01
N ASP A 27 -22.68 -0.41 -14.20
CA ASP A 27 -22.33 -1.30 -13.09
C ASP A 27 -21.23 -0.61 -12.28
N ALA A 28 -21.40 -0.56 -10.96
CA ALA A 28 -20.45 0.09 -10.07
C ALA A 28 -19.13 -0.71 -10.06
N GLN A 29 -18.30 -0.49 -11.07
CA GLN A 29 -17.00 -1.10 -11.17
C GLN A 29 -16.07 -0.37 -10.20
N CYS A 30 -15.79 -0.98 -9.06
CA CYS A 30 -14.92 -0.41 -8.05
C CYS A 30 -13.53 -0.12 -8.64
N SER A 31 -13.04 1.09 -8.39
CA SER A 31 -11.78 1.60 -8.95
C SER A 31 -10.53 0.94 -8.38
N VAL A 32 -10.61 0.40 -7.17
CA VAL A 32 -9.51 -0.26 -6.44
C VAL A 32 -9.77 -1.75 -6.43
N PRO A 33 -8.82 -2.68 -6.69
CA PRO A 33 -8.99 -4.13 -6.60
C PRO A 33 -9.45 -4.61 -5.21
N ASP A 34 -10.13 -5.76 -5.15
CA ASP A 34 -10.56 -6.33 -3.87
C ASP A 34 -9.36 -6.74 -3.00
N LYS A 35 -9.61 -6.96 -1.71
CA LYS A 35 -8.59 -7.30 -0.72
C LYS A 35 -7.41 -6.31 -0.67
N THR A 36 -7.65 -5.04 -1.00
CA THR A 36 -6.61 -4.01 -1.09
C THR A 36 -6.77 -2.96 0.01
N LEU A 37 -5.70 -2.68 0.76
CA LEU A 37 -5.62 -1.50 1.61
C LEU A 37 -5.32 -0.28 0.73
N THR A 38 -6.14 0.77 0.79
CA THR A 38 -6.04 1.96 -0.06
C THR A 38 -6.50 3.22 0.68
N PHE A 39 -6.35 4.38 0.06
CA PHE A 39 -6.98 5.64 0.48
C PHE A 39 -8.06 6.11 -0.52
N LYS A 40 -8.31 5.34 -1.59
CA LYS A 40 -9.34 5.61 -2.61
C LYS A 40 -10.65 4.92 -2.21
N CYS A 41 -11.27 5.39 -1.15
CA CYS A 41 -12.39 4.72 -0.48
C CYS A 41 -13.77 5.18 -0.95
N ASP A 42 -13.89 5.75 -2.16
CA ASP A 42 -15.13 6.33 -2.71
C ASP A 42 -15.87 7.26 -1.72
N ALA A 43 -15.11 8.12 -1.02
CA ALA A 43 -15.58 9.02 0.04
C ALA A 43 -16.24 8.35 1.27
N SER A 44 -16.12 7.02 1.42
CA SER A 44 -16.66 6.26 2.57
C SER A 44 -15.90 6.50 3.87
N CYS A 45 -14.64 6.92 3.78
CA CYS A 45 -13.75 7.09 4.92
C CYS A 45 -13.28 8.55 5.05
N LYS A 46 -12.92 8.94 6.27
CA LYS A 46 -12.40 10.29 6.55
C LYS A 46 -11.04 10.50 5.86
N GLU A 47 -10.65 11.76 5.69
CA GLU A 47 -9.31 12.11 5.22
C GLU A 47 -8.23 11.39 6.05
N TYR A 48 -7.18 10.90 5.39
CA TYR A 48 -6.09 10.13 6.00
C TYR A 48 -6.52 8.86 6.76
N SER A 49 -7.75 8.37 6.53
CA SER A 49 -8.19 7.08 7.02
C SER A 49 -8.05 6.07 5.88
N PRO A 50 -7.05 5.17 5.91
CA PRO A 50 -6.99 4.12 4.92
C PRO A 50 -8.22 3.21 5.08
N CYS A 51 -8.57 2.53 4.00
CA CYS A 51 -9.63 1.54 4.00
C CYS A 51 -9.18 0.27 3.32
N TRP A 52 -9.76 -0.84 3.75
CA TRP A 52 -9.61 -2.12 3.09
C TRP A 52 -10.84 -2.37 2.22
N ARG A 53 -10.63 -2.58 0.90
CA ARG A 53 -11.70 -3.03 0.00
C ARG A 53 -12.00 -4.49 0.29
N LYS A 54 -13.23 -4.78 0.70
CA LYS A 54 -13.66 -6.15 0.96
C LYS A 54 -13.80 -6.93 -0.35
N ALA A 55 -13.55 -8.24 -0.28
CA ALA A 55 -13.96 -9.13 -1.36
C ALA A 55 -15.49 -9.02 -1.54
N PRO A 56 -15.99 -8.90 -2.78
CA PRO A 56 -17.43 -8.75 -3.01
C PRO A 56 -18.17 -9.99 -2.52
N THR A 57 -19.25 -9.78 -1.77
CA THR A 57 -20.27 -10.81 -1.53
C THR A 57 -21.36 -10.76 -2.60
N ASP A 58 -21.52 -9.60 -3.23
CA ASP A 58 -22.37 -9.30 -4.38
C ASP A 58 -21.66 -8.22 -5.23
N SER A 59 -21.76 -8.28 -6.56
CA SER A 59 -20.86 -7.57 -7.50
C SER A 59 -21.18 -6.09 -7.73
N THR A 60 -22.24 -5.57 -7.11
CA THR A 60 -22.82 -4.25 -7.45
C THR A 60 -22.47 -3.14 -6.47
N VAL A 61 -21.82 -3.42 -5.33
CA VAL A 61 -21.48 -2.40 -4.31
C VAL A 61 -20.05 -2.55 -3.82
N CYS A 62 -19.29 -1.45 -3.84
CA CYS A 62 -17.97 -1.38 -3.25
C CYS A 62 -18.09 -1.26 -1.73
N SER A 63 -17.65 -2.28 -1.00
CA SER A 63 -17.63 -2.27 0.46
C SER A 63 -16.22 -1.99 0.97
N TYR A 64 -16.12 -1.02 1.88
CA TYR A 64 -14.87 -0.61 2.51
C TYR A 64 -14.95 -0.75 4.03
N GLU A 65 -13.84 -1.12 4.64
CA GLU A 65 -13.62 -1.04 6.09
C GLU A 65 -12.63 0.08 6.37
N CYS A 66 -13.06 1.14 7.06
CA CYS A 66 -12.21 2.30 7.35
C CYS A 66 -11.38 2.08 8.62
N TYR A 67 -10.13 2.55 8.60
CA TYR A 67 -9.22 2.50 9.74
C TYR A 67 -8.87 3.89 10.26
N ASN A 68 -8.62 3.98 11.56
CA ASN A 68 -7.95 5.15 12.13
C ASN A 68 -6.43 4.93 12.07
N MET A 69 -5.75 5.64 11.17
CA MET A 69 -4.32 5.47 10.91
C MET A 69 -3.41 5.62 12.12
N TYR A 70 -3.78 6.46 13.10
CA TYR A 70 -2.93 6.84 14.23
C TYR A 70 -3.60 6.58 15.58
N PHE A 71 -4.25 5.41 15.74
CA PHE A 71 -5.03 5.03 16.93
C PHE A 71 -4.44 5.53 18.27
N ALA A 72 -3.12 5.39 18.45
CA ALA A 72 -2.41 5.76 19.68
C ALA A 72 -1.30 6.82 19.48
N ASP A 73 -1.12 7.36 18.27
CA ASP A 73 -0.07 8.35 17.98
C ASP A 73 -0.67 9.76 17.82
N PRO A 74 -0.69 10.58 18.89
CA PRO A 74 -1.22 11.94 18.80
C PRO A 74 -0.37 12.85 17.91
N THR A 75 0.90 12.49 17.66
CA THR A 75 1.82 13.26 16.83
C THR A 75 1.66 12.97 15.34
N LYS A 76 0.99 11.85 15.00
CA LYS A 76 0.80 11.37 13.62
C LYS A 76 2.11 11.22 12.85
N SER A 77 3.18 10.90 13.58
CA SER A 77 4.55 10.81 13.06
C SER A 77 4.89 9.43 12.53
N ALA A 78 4.20 8.38 13.00
CA ALA A 78 4.49 7.00 12.62
C ALA A 78 3.25 6.28 12.08
N PHE A 79 3.29 5.88 10.81
CA PHE A 79 2.35 4.94 10.23
C PHE A 79 2.81 3.51 10.52
N THR A 80 1.95 2.68 11.12
CA THR A 80 2.22 1.26 11.31
C THR A 80 1.03 0.43 10.88
N PHE A 81 1.26 -0.49 9.96
CA PHE A 81 0.28 -1.46 9.51
C PHE A 81 0.81 -2.88 9.69
N LEU A 82 0.02 -3.70 10.39
CA LEU A 82 0.38 -5.08 10.71
C LEU A 82 -0.42 -6.04 9.83
N VAL A 83 0.22 -7.12 9.40
CA VAL A 83 -0.40 -8.17 8.59
C VAL A 83 -0.26 -9.49 9.34
N PRO A 84 -1.15 -9.82 10.30
CA PRO A 84 -1.12 -11.11 10.96
C PRO A 84 -1.09 -12.26 9.95
N PHE A 85 -0.27 -13.29 10.18
CA PHE A 85 -0.20 -14.44 9.27
C PHE A 85 -1.55 -15.12 9.12
N ARG A 86 -2.37 -15.10 10.17
CA ARG A 86 -3.78 -15.51 10.22
C ARG A 86 -4.57 -14.62 11.17
N GLU A 87 -5.88 -14.52 11.01
CA GLU A 87 -6.76 -13.78 11.92
C GLU A 87 -6.58 -14.22 13.39
N ALA A 88 -6.45 -15.54 13.63
CA ALA A 88 -6.25 -16.08 14.98
C ALA A 88 -4.94 -15.63 15.65
N ASP A 89 -3.97 -15.13 14.88
CA ASP A 89 -2.68 -14.65 15.38
C ASP A 89 -2.75 -13.21 15.90
N ALA A 90 -3.79 -12.45 15.53
CA ALA A 90 -4.05 -11.06 15.91
C ALA A 90 -4.49 -10.92 17.39
N LYS A 91 -3.66 -11.40 18.31
CA LYS A 91 -3.93 -11.45 19.77
C LYS A 91 -2.88 -10.71 20.59
N THR A 92 -2.04 -9.92 19.94
CA THR A 92 -0.93 -9.21 20.56
C THR A 92 -1.33 -7.80 20.97
N SER A 93 -0.68 -7.25 21.99
CA SER A 93 -1.01 -5.92 22.51
C SER A 93 -0.70 -4.80 21.50
N ASP A 94 0.21 -5.00 20.55
CA ASP A 94 0.46 -4.04 19.46
C ASP A 94 -0.72 -3.91 18.47
N MET A 95 -1.55 -4.95 18.32
CA MET A 95 -2.79 -4.89 17.53
C MET A 95 -3.84 -3.96 18.17
N SER A 96 -3.70 -3.65 19.47
CA SER A 96 -4.54 -2.65 20.13
C SER A 96 -4.10 -1.20 19.86
N SER A 97 -2.89 -1.02 19.31
CA SER A 97 -2.27 0.28 19.05
C SER A 97 -1.92 0.51 17.57
N SER A 98 -2.22 -0.46 16.69
CA SER A 98 -1.91 -0.40 15.26
C SER A 98 -3.05 -0.96 14.43
N ILE A 99 -3.16 -0.48 13.20
CA ILE A 99 -4.13 -1.00 12.23
C ILE A 99 -3.61 -2.31 11.64
N PHE A 100 -4.53 -3.24 11.37
CA PHE A 100 -4.14 -4.54 10.82
C PHE A 100 -5.20 -5.16 9.90
N LYS A 101 -4.74 -6.04 9.01
CA LYS A 101 -5.58 -6.98 8.27
C LYS A 101 -4.78 -8.26 8.04
N ASP A 102 -5.37 -9.42 8.28
CA ASP A 102 -4.67 -10.70 8.16
C ASP A 102 -4.38 -11.08 6.71
N ASN A 103 -3.33 -11.88 6.51
CA ASN A 103 -2.79 -12.27 5.21
C ASN A 103 -3.80 -13.06 4.34
N ASP A 104 -4.80 -13.72 4.93
CA ASP A 104 -5.84 -14.43 4.17
C ASP A 104 -6.84 -13.47 3.49
N ARG A 105 -6.94 -12.24 4.03
CA ARG A 105 -7.89 -11.21 3.61
C ARG A 105 -7.24 -10.02 2.91
N LEU A 106 -5.92 -9.89 2.99
CA LEU A 106 -5.17 -8.82 2.35
C LEU A 106 -4.32 -9.36 1.21
N ALA A 107 -4.53 -8.84 0.01
CA ALA A 107 -3.74 -9.19 -1.17
C ALA A 107 -2.75 -8.08 -1.54
N ALA A 108 -3.12 -6.81 -1.33
CA ALA A 108 -2.30 -5.68 -1.73
C ALA A 108 -2.41 -4.47 -0.80
N ILE A 109 -1.37 -3.64 -0.82
CA ILE A 109 -1.33 -2.32 -0.21
C ILE A 109 -1.04 -1.30 -1.33
N ASP A 110 -2.03 -0.46 -1.63
CA ASP A 110 -1.94 0.64 -2.60
C ASP A 110 -1.04 1.77 -2.07
N THR A 111 -0.73 2.75 -2.94
CA THR A 111 0.02 3.95 -2.59
C THR A 111 -0.56 4.59 -1.33
N LEU A 112 0.28 4.84 -0.32
CA LEU A 112 -0.16 5.43 0.92
C LEU A 112 -0.50 6.92 0.73
N VAL A 113 -1.41 7.43 1.55
CA VAL A 113 -1.67 8.86 1.66
C VAL A 113 -1.37 9.33 3.07
N LEU A 114 -0.21 9.98 3.23
CA LEU A 114 0.34 10.34 4.53
C LEU A 114 0.26 11.85 4.80
N PRO A 115 -0.08 12.28 6.02
CA PRO A 115 0.10 13.65 6.48
C PRO A 115 1.55 14.13 6.39
N SER A 116 1.73 15.44 6.40
CA SER A 116 3.06 16.07 6.39
C SER A 116 3.90 15.79 7.64
N ALA A 117 3.26 15.41 8.76
CA ALA A 117 3.94 15.08 10.01
C ALA A 117 4.55 13.68 10.03
N THR A 118 4.17 12.81 9.08
CA THR A 118 4.54 11.39 9.09
C THR A 118 5.96 11.19 8.58
N THR A 119 6.87 10.81 9.48
CA THR A 119 8.29 10.60 9.18
C THR A 119 8.69 9.13 9.14
N LYS A 120 7.87 8.26 9.74
CA LYS A 120 8.12 6.82 9.83
C LYS A 120 6.98 6.01 9.22
N VAL A 121 7.34 4.99 8.44
CA VAL A 121 6.40 4.04 7.83
C VAL A 121 6.84 2.63 8.17
N SER A 122 5.93 1.83 8.72
CA SER A 122 6.18 0.44 9.08
C SER A 122 5.09 -0.47 8.52
N ILE A 123 5.50 -1.48 7.74
CA ILE A 123 4.62 -2.55 7.26
C ILE A 123 5.23 -3.86 7.73
N ILE A 124 4.47 -4.63 8.50
CA ILE A 124 5.02 -5.75 9.25
C ILE A 124 4.11 -6.97 9.12
N GLY A 125 4.61 -8.07 8.57
CA GLY A 125 3.98 -9.38 8.69
C GLY A 125 4.03 -9.90 10.13
N GLY A 126 2.91 -10.45 10.62
CA GLY A 126 2.76 -10.89 12.00
C GLY A 126 2.50 -9.72 12.96
N SER A 127 3.37 -9.56 13.96
CA SER A 127 3.25 -8.57 15.04
C SER A 127 4.64 -8.06 15.44
N TYR A 128 4.72 -6.87 16.02
CA TYR A 128 5.90 -6.30 16.67
C TYR A 128 6.32 -7.08 17.94
N LEU A 129 5.37 -7.65 18.69
CA LEU A 129 5.60 -8.17 20.05
C LEU A 129 5.70 -9.70 20.17
N LYS A 130 5.18 -10.50 19.23
CA LYS A 130 5.46 -11.95 19.22
C LYS A 130 6.85 -12.18 18.64
N THR A 131 7.80 -12.27 19.57
CA THR A 131 9.23 -12.56 19.40
C THR A 131 9.55 -13.94 18.80
N ASN A 132 8.55 -14.73 18.39
CA ASN A 132 8.77 -15.99 17.70
C ASN A 132 8.85 -15.74 16.18
N TYR A 133 9.88 -15.01 15.76
CA TYR A 133 10.23 -14.86 14.35
C TYR A 133 10.54 -16.24 13.78
N VAL A 134 9.59 -16.82 13.04
CA VAL A 134 9.81 -18.10 12.36
C VAL A 134 10.47 -17.81 11.02
N ARG A 135 11.62 -18.44 10.77
CA ARG A 135 12.37 -18.18 9.55
C ARG A 135 11.59 -18.49 8.29
N GLY A 136 11.65 -17.55 7.35
CA GLY A 136 10.97 -17.64 6.08
C GLY A 136 9.45 -17.56 6.20
N ARG A 137 8.91 -17.38 7.41
CA ARG A 137 7.50 -17.11 7.59
C ARG A 137 7.28 -15.63 7.28
N VAL A 138 6.75 -15.39 6.11
CA VAL A 138 6.42 -14.06 5.60
C VAL A 138 4.95 -13.99 5.22
N VAL A 139 4.45 -12.77 5.09
CA VAL A 139 3.17 -12.50 4.44
C VAL A 139 3.39 -12.28 2.95
N THR A 140 2.37 -12.61 2.15
CA THR A 140 2.42 -12.48 0.69
C THR A 140 1.45 -11.38 0.31
N VAL A 141 1.95 -10.14 0.35
CA VAL A 141 1.16 -8.93 0.07
C VAL A 141 1.90 -8.11 -0.97
N THR A 142 1.21 -7.77 -2.05
CA THR A 142 1.76 -6.89 -3.08
C THR A 142 1.79 -5.46 -2.57
N LEU A 143 2.96 -4.83 -2.55
CA LEU A 143 3.12 -3.41 -2.24
C LEU A 143 3.07 -2.60 -3.55
N ALA A 144 2.40 -1.44 -3.53
CA ALA A 144 2.39 -0.53 -4.67
C ALA A 144 3.81 -0.12 -5.07
N SER A 145 4.05 -0.02 -6.38
CA SER A 145 5.36 0.33 -6.94
C SER A 145 5.83 1.73 -6.57
N ASP A 146 4.94 2.60 -6.08
CA ASP A 146 5.21 3.96 -5.61
C ASP A 146 4.79 4.17 -4.15
N LEU A 147 4.72 3.08 -3.37
CA LEU A 147 4.16 2.96 -2.01
C LEU A 147 4.17 4.26 -1.19
N VAL A 148 5.36 4.87 -1.04
CA VAL A 148 5.55 6.15 -0.34
C VAL A 148 6.49 7.11 -1.09
N ALA A 149 6.82 6.84 -2.35
CA ALA A 149 7.89 7.49 -3.09
C ALA A 149 7.81 9.04 -3.12
N LYS A 150 6.59 9.59 -3.15
CA LYS A 150 6.35 11.04 -3.20
C LYS A 150 6.59 11.77 -1.87
N TYR A 151 6.74 11.06 -0.75
CA TYR A 151 6.78 11.65 0.59
C TYR A 151 8.20 11.90 1.08
N ARG A 152 8.80 13.03 0.69
CA ARG A 152 10.17 13.40 1.09
C ARG A 152 10.35 13.57 2.60
N GLN A 153 9.26 13.79 3.35
CA GLN A 153 9.31 13.88 4.80
C GLN A 153 9.51 12.50 5.48
N VAL A 154 9.22 11.40 4.79
CA VAL A 154 9.42 10.05 5.31
C VAL A 154 10.91 9.73 5.24
N THR A 155 11.51 9.54 6.41
CA THR A 155 12.96 9.30 6.55
C THR A 155 13.29 7.94 7.13
N ASP A 156 12.32 7.24 7.72
CA ASP A 156 12.48 5.92 8.33
C ASP A 156 11.43 4.95 7.74
N VAL A 157 11.91 3.89 7.09
CA VAL A 157 11.08 2.82 6.54
C VAL A 157 11.49 1.49 7.16
N TYR A 158 10.51 0.80 7.75
CA TYR A 158 10.66 -0.53 8.36
C TYR A 158 9.73 -1.53 7.66
N LEU A 159 10.31 -2.41 6.85
CA LEU A 159 9.62 -3.54 6.24
C LEU A 159 10.09 -4.81 6.95
N ALA A 160 9.15 -5.65 7.38
CA ALA A 160 9.51 -6.87 8.05
C ALA A 160 8.52 -8.01 7.84
N ASN A 161 9.04 -9.23 7.68
CA ASN A 161 8.28 -10.45 7.46
C ASN A 161 7.38 -10.38 6.21
N ILE A 162 7.82 -9.71 5.14
CA ILE A 162 7.09 -9.58 3.87
C ILE A 162 7.87 -10.30 2.76
N ASP A 163 7.21 -11.05 1.90
CA ASP A 163 7.89 -11.56 0.70
C ASP A 163 8.26 -10.41 -0.24
N LEU A 164 9.52 -9.96 -0.20
CA LEU A 164 10.03 -8.90 -1.07
C LEU A 164 10.80 -9.44 -2.28
N THR A 165 10.79 -10.76 -2.52
CA THR A 165 11.60 -11.38 -3.59
C THR A 165 11.36 -10.80 -4.98
N THR A 166 10.15 -10.30 -5.25
CA THR A 166 9.79 -9.66 -6.53
C THR A 166 9.81 -8.12 -6.50
N ALA A 167 9.87 -7.52 -5.31
CA ALA A 167 9.79 -6.06 -5.13
C ALA A 167 11.16 -5.42 -4.83
N VAL A 168 12.16 -6.23 -4.49
CA VAL A 168 13.47 -5.78 -4.02
C VAL A 168 14.26 -4.96 -5.06
N GLU A 169 14.09 -5.22 -6.35
CA GLU A 169 14.78 -4.46 -7.42
C GLU A 169 14.10 -3.11 -7.74
N ALA A 170 12.98 -2.81 -7.07
CA ALA A 170 12.19 -1.61 -7.30
C ALA A 170 12.03 -0.77 -6.02
N LEU A 171 12.91 -0.93 -5.02
CA LEU A 171 12.80 -0.20 -3.76
C LEU A 171 12.92 1.31 -3.98
N THR A 172 13.74 1.75 -4.93
CA THR A 172 13.93 3.18 -5.24
C THR A 172 12.73 3.80 -5.95
N ALA A 173 11.93 3.00 -6.64
CA ALA A 173 10.65 3.43 -7.19
C ALA A 173 9.57 3.50 -6.10
N MET A 174 9.63 2.59 -5.12
CA MET A 174 8.64 2.48 -4.04
C MET A 174 8.83 3.48 -2.90
N LEU A 175 10.08 3.84 -2.60
CA LEU A 175 10.46 4.60 -1.40
C LEU A 175 11.07 5.97 -1.78
N PRO A 176 10.96 6.99 -0.91
CA PRO A 176 11.59 8.29 -1.16
C PRO A 176 13.11 8.16 -1.26
N LEU A 177 13.72 8.83 -2.23
CA LEU A 177 15.19 8.90 -2.34
C LEU A 177 15.85 9.62 -1.14
N SER A 178 15.06 10.30 -0.30
CA SER A 178 15.47 11.02 0.90
C SER A 178 15.43 10.19 2.18
N ILE A 179 15.13 8.89 2.12
CA ILE A 179 15.17 8.03 3.31
C ILE A 179 16.56 8.04 3.93
N LYS A 180 16.61 8.04 5.26
CA LYS A 180 17.86 8.00 6.05
C LYS A 180 18.09 6.63 6.67
N THR A 181 16.99 5.95 7.03
CA THR A 181 17.01 4.62 7.61
C THR A 181 16.09 3.71 6.82
N LEU A 182 16.65 2.62 6.32
CA LEU A 182 15.91 1.52 5.72
C LEU A 182 16.19 0.24 6.50
N THR A 183 15.14 -0.41 6.98
CA THR A 183 15.24 -1.72 7.62
C THR A 183 14.42 -2.74 6.85
N LEU A 184 15.11 -3.81 6.43
CA LEU A 184 14.54 -4.99 5.77
C LEU A 184 14.85 -6.20 6.66
N ASN A 185 13.82 -6.88 7.17
CA ASN A 185 13.95 -7.90 8.20
C ASN A 185 13.02 -9.10 7.94
N ASN A 186 13.56 -10.29 7.67
CA ASN A 186 12.80 -11.49 7.29
C ASN A 186 12.02 -11.32 5.99
N ASP A 187 12.63 -10.76 4.95
CA ASP A 187 11.94 -10.43 3.72
C ASP A 187 12.30 -11.36 2.53
N LEU A 188 12.86 -12.54 2.85
CA LEU A 188 13.36 -13.56 1.93
C LEU A 188 14.45 -13.10 0.94
N LEU A 189 15.15 -12.00 1.23
CA LEU A 189 16.20 -11.43 0.39
C LEU A 189 17.40 -12.36 0.30
N LYS A 190 17.81 -12.72 -0.92
CA LYS A 190 18.99 -13.57 -1.17
C LYS A 190 20.29 -12.78 -1.31
N ASP A 191 20.18 -11.51 -1.67
CA ASP A 191 21.30 -10.62 -1.89
C ASP A 191 20.97 -9.24 -1.30
N VAL A 192 21.99 -8.42 -1.08
CA VAL A 192 21.79 -7.01 -0.75
C VAL A 192 21.19 -6.33 -1.98
N PRO A 193 20.07 -5.59 -1.85
CA PRO A 193 19.49 -4.89 -3.00
C PRO A 193 20.47 -3.85 -3.51
N LEU A 194 20.90 -3.92 -4.78
CA LEU A 194 21.89 -2.98 -5.32
C LEU A 194 21.29 -1.60 -5.64
N ASP A 195 19.99 -1.55 -5.91
CA ASP A 195 19.24 -0.31 -6.16
C ASP A 195 19.27 0.64 -4.95
N VAL A 196 19.49 0.13 -3.74
CA VAL A 196 19.61 0.98 -2.55
C VAL A 196 20.79 1.97 -2.62
N ALA A 197 21.74 1.76 -3.54
CA ALA A 197 22.80 2.72 -3.83
C ALA A 197 22.27 4.06 -4.39
N GLU A 198 21.07 4.08 -4.95
CA GLU A 198 20.43 5.30 -5.45
C GLU A 198 19.86 6.18 -4.32
N PHE A 199 19.74 5.65 -3.08
CA PHE A 199 19.34 6.44 -1.92
C PHE A 199 20.47 7.37 -1.46
N THR A 200 20.53 8.55 -2.08
CA THR A 200 21.54 9.58 -1.83
C THR A 200 21.62 10.09 -0.38
N ALA A 201 20.55 9.93 0.40
CA ALA A 201 20.47 10.37 1.80
C ALA A 201 20.52 9.21 2.82
N LEU A 202 20.65 7.96 2.37
CA LEU A 202 20.64 6.79 3.23
C LEU A 202 21.90 6.77 4.10
N GLN A 203 21.72 6.79 5.41
CA GLN A 203 22.81 6.79 6.38
C GLN A 203 22.97 5.42 7.04
N GLU A 204 21.83 4.76 7.26
CA GLU A 204 21.72 3.49 7.97
C GLU A 204 20.90 2.50 7.12
N LEU A 205 21.54 1.40 6.75
CA LEU A 205 20.90 0.27 6.10
C LEU A 205 21.00 -0.95 7.02
N TYR A 206 19.86 -1.40 7.52
CA TYR A 206 19.75 -2.63 8.30
C TYR A 206 19.16 -3.73 7.43
N VAL A 207 19.99 -4.67 7.00
CA VAL A 207 19.54 -5.92 6.39
C VAL A 207 19.89 -7.03 7.36
N ARG A 208 18.93 -7.39 8.22
CA ARG A 208 19.20 -8.31 9.33
C ARG A 208 19.07 -9.77 8.88
N VAL A 209 20.11 -10.58 9.15
CA VAL A 209 20.25 -12.00 8.74
C VAL A 209 20.70 -12.87 9.94
N TYR A 210 19.97 -12.91 11.04
CA TYR A 210 20.48 -13.67 12.19
C TYR A 210 20.55 -15.21 11.95
N VAL A 211 21.48 -15.92 12.60
CA VAL A 211 21.76 -17.36 12.38
C VAL A 211 21.62 -18.19 13.69
N THR A 212 20.79 -17.72 14.61
CA THR A 212 20.01 -18.61 15.49
C THR A 212 18.53 -18.34 15.24
N LEU A 213 17.90 -19.15 14.37
CA LEU A 213 16.52 -18.96 13.89
C LEU A 213 16.25 -17.57 13.27
N THR A 214 16.84 -17.20 12.13
CA THR A 214 16.64 -15.84 11.56
C THR A 214 17.13 -15.74 10.08
N ASN A 215 17.01 -14.60 9.40
CA ASN A 215 15.79 -14.16 8.68
C ASN A 215 16.14 -13.28 7.45
N ASN A 216 16.82 -13.88 6.48
CA ASN A 216 16.95 -13.57 5.03
C ASN A 216 17.93 -14.66 4.49
N TYR A 217 18.28 -14.65 3.21
CA TYR A 217 19.15 -15.67 2.56
C TYR A 217 20.50 -15.14 2.08
N ILE A 218 20.93 -13.94 2.49
CA ILE A 218 22.22 -13.36 2.08
C ILE A 218 23.39 -14.19 2.63
N THR A 219 24.19 -14.78 1.72
CA THR A 219 25.29 -15.68 2.08
C THR A 219 26.69 -15.07 1.88
N THR A 220 26.80 -14.03 1.06
CA THR A 220 28.05 -13.33 0.74
C THR A 220 27.82 -11.82 0.62
N VAL A 221 28.79 -11.02 1.07
CA VAL A 221 28.89 -9.59 0.80
C VAL A 221 30.24 -9.37 0.11
N ASP A 222 30.27 -8.70 -1.03
CA ASP A 222 31.51 -8.37 -1.75
C ASP A 222 31.59 -6.89 -2.14
N ALA A 223 32.74 -6.47 -2.66
CA ALA A 223 33.02 -5.07 -2.97
C ALA A 223 32.09 -4.46 -4.03
N SER A 224 31.45 -5.29 -4.88
CA SER A 224 30.43 -4.82 -5.83
C SER A 224 29.12 -4.41 -5.17
N MET A 225 28.93 -4.75 -3.89
CA MET A 225 27.78 -4.37 -3.07
C MET A 225 28.05 -3.11 -2.22
N ALA A 226 29.14 -2.39 -2.49
CA ALA A 226 29.47 -1.15 -1.79
C ALA A 226 28.44 -0.06 -2.12
N ILE A 227 27.91 0.58 -1.08
CA ILE A 227 26.98 1.72 -1.20
C ILE A 227 27.66 2.92 -0.55
N ASP A 228 28.13 3.86 -1.37
CA ASP A 228 28.99 4.98 -0.95
C ASP A 228 28.37 5.89 0.13
N THR A 229 27.04 5.93 0.22
CA THR A 229 26.31 6.78 1.19
C THR A 229 26.13 6.13 2.55
N VAL A 230 26.18 4.80 2.63
CA VAL A 230 25.91 4.06 3.87
C VAL A 230 27.09 4.19 4.81
N SER A 231 26.89 4.90 5.92
CA SER A 231 27.90 5.05 6.97
C SER A 231 27.90 3.86 7.93
N THR A 232 26.75 3.21 8.09
CA THR A 232 26.57 2.03 8.94
C THR A 232 25.79 0.98 8.16
N LEU A 233 26.50 -0.07 7.73
CA LEU A 233 25.90 -1.29 7.20
C LEU A 233 25.88 -2.34 8.30
N TYR A 234 24.67 -2.74 8.73
CA TYR A 234 24.52 -3.83 9.66
C TYR A 234 24.05 -5.08 8.92
N VAL A 235 25.01 -5.90 8.51
CA VAL A 235 24.80 -7.28 8.06
C VAL A 235 25.27 -8.19 9.18
N GLU A 236 24.35 -8.56 10.04
CA GLU A 236 24.65 -9.50 11.11
C GLU A 236 24.59 -10.92 10.57
N ARG A 237 25.71 -11.64 10.67
CA ARG A 237 25.84 -13.09 10.46
C ARG A 237 26.23 -13.69 11.82
N LEU A 238 25.28 -14.28 12.53
CA LEU A 238 25.52 -14.94 13.83
C LEU A 238 25.29 -16.45 13.75
#